data_AF-A0A8S9SEX0-F1
#
_entry.id   AF-A0A8S9SEX0-F1
#
_cell.length_a   1.000
_cell.length_b   1.000
_cell.length_c   1.000
_cell.angle_alpha   90.00
_cell.angle_beta   90.00
_cell.angle_gamma   90.00
#
_symmetry.space_group_name_H-M   'P 1'
#
loop_
_entity.id
_entity.type
_entity.pdbx_description
1 polymer ?
#
loop_
_entity_poly.entity_id
_entity_poly.type
_entity_poly.pdbx_seq_one_letter_code
_entity_poly.pdbx_strand_id
1 'polypeptide(L)'
;MCFSQRFAKKLLAAVADKWDSHVVIIEKISPPDWKSAPAGRILEFSILHLAMSEMVVLETRHPIVINEAVDLAKRFCDGSAPRIINGCLRTFVKDRSAAAAPKPQALELKQEVSV
;
A
#
# COMPACT_ATOMS: atom_id res chain seq x y z
N MET A 1 8.97 2.02 17.98
CA MET A 1 9.47 3.17 17.19
C MET A 1 10.81 2.81 16.54
N CYS A 2 10.80 2.16 15.38
CA CYS A 2 12.02 1.84 14.64
C CYS A 2 12.07 2.71 13.37
N PHE A 3 12.35 3.99 13.55
CA PHE A 3 12.44 4.99 12.47
C PHE A 3 13.77 5.79 12.53
N SER A 4 14.76 5.33 13.32
CA SER A 4 15.94 6.13 13.64
C SER A 4 17.05 6.01 12.60
N GLN A 5 17.03 6.96 11.67
CA GLN A 5 18.16 7.56 10.95
C GLN A 5 18.99 6.74 9.94
N ARG A 6 19.43 5.50 10.20
CA ARG A 6 20.14 4.71 9.16
C ARG A 6 19.19 4.14 8.10
N PHE A 7 17.94 3.97 8.50
CA PHE A 7 16.83 3.47 7.69
C PHE A 7 16.31 4.51 6.70
N ALA A 8 16.24 5.78 7.12
CA ALA A 8 15.68 6.87 6.33
C ALA A 8 16.45 7.11 5.01
N LYS A 9 17.78 6.97 4.99
CA LYS A 9 18.56 7.17 3.75
C LYS A 9 18.34 6.07 2.70
N LYS A 10 18.33 4.80 3.12
CA LYS A 10 18.06 3.68 2.22
C LYS A 10 16.61 3.71 1.73
N LEU A 11 15.67 4.05 2.63
CA LEU A 11 14.28 4.23 2.28
C LEU A 11 14.09 5.40 1.32
N LEU A 12 14.73 6.56 1.55
CA LEU A 12 14.64 7.72 0.67
C LEU A 12 15.18 7.42 -0.74
N ALA A 13 16.32 6.73 -0.84
CA ALA A 13 16.88 6.33 -2.13
C ALA A 13 15.94 5.37 -2.88
N ALA A 14 15.33 4.41 -2.17
CA ALA A 14 14.39 3.48 -2.77
C ALA A 14 13.03 4.10 -3.10
N VAL A 15 12.55 5.04 -2.27
CA VAL A 15 11.37 5.87 -2.53
C VAL A 15 11.59 6.67 -3.81
N ALA A 16 12.78 7.26 -4.00
CA ALA A 16 13.11 8.01 -5.20
C ALA A 16 13.18 7.12 -6.44
N ASP A 17 13.82 5.94 -6.36
CA ASP A 17 13.92 5.01 -7.49
C ASP A 17 12.56 4.45 -7.94
N LYS A 18 11.64 4.24 -6.99
CA LYS A 18 10.30 3.68 -7.23
C LYS A 18 9.18 4.72 -7.24
N TRP A 19 9.51 6.01 -7.21
CA TRP A 19 8.52 7.07 -7.09
C TRP A 19 7.49 7.00 -8.23
N ASP A 20 7.96 7.00 -9.48
CA ASP A 20 7.10 6.93 -10.67
C ASP A 20 6.19 5.69 -10.68
N SER A 21 6.70 4.54 -10.25
CA SER A 21 5.91 3.31 -10.18
C SER A 21 4.82 3.39 -9.10
N HIS A 22 5.13 4.00 -7.95
CA HIS A 22 4.17 4.19 -6.88
C HIS A 22 3.11 5.22 -7.23
N VAL A 23 3.44 6.28 -7.98
CA VAL A 23 2.47 7.30 -8.42
C VAL A 23 1.34 6.64 -9.21
N VAL A 24 1.66 5.77 -10.18
CA VAL A 24 0.66 5.06 -10.99
C VAL A 24 -0.26 4.19 -10.14
N ILE A 25 0.30 3.50 -9.15
CA ILE A 25 -0.47 2.63 -8.25
C ILE A 25 -1.37 3.46 -7.34
N ILE A 26 -0.84 4.56 -6.80
CA ILE A 26 -1.57 5.51 -5.96
C ILE A 26 -2.72 6.13 -6.74
N GLU A 27 -2.50 6.58 -7.97
CA GLU A 27 -3.58 7.06 -8.83
C GLU A 27 -4.66 6.00 -9.08
N LYS A 28 -4.30 4.72 -9.16
CA LYS A 28 -5.29 3.64 -9.35
C LYS A 28 -6.13 3.40 -8.09
N ILE A 29 -5.54 3.47 -6.90
CA ILE A 29 -6.23 3.13 -5.64
C ILE A 29 -6.87 4.34 -4.94
N SER A 30 -6.41 5.55 -5.23
CA SER A 30 -6.90 6.76 -4.56
C SER A 30 -8.28 7.16 -5.05
N PRO A 31 -9.16 7.62 -4.13
CA PRO A 31 -10.51 8.03 -4.48
C PRO A 31 -10.51 9.25 -5.41
N PRO A 32 -11.54 9.39 -6.28
CA PRO A 32 -11.63 10.51 -7.22
C PRO A 32 -11.62 11.88 -6.52
N ASP A 33 -12.14 11.95 -5.30
CA ASP A 33 -12.14 13.17 -4.48
C ASP A 33 -10.73 13.66 -4.11
N TRP A 34 -9.72 12.79 -4.13
CA TRP A 34 -8.33 13.18 -3.88
C TRP A 34 -7.61 13.64 -5.14
N LYS A 35 -8.08 13.17 -6.31
CA LYS A 35 -7.52 13.54 -7.62
C LYS A 35 -7.94 14.95 -8.05
N SER A 36 -9.07 15.45 -7.55
CA SER A 36 -9.57 16.80 -7.86
C SER A 36 -8.77 17.90 -7.16
N ALA A 37 -8.13 17.60 -6.02
CA ALA A 37 -7.35 18.57 -5.24
C ALA A 37 -6.03 17.96 -4.71
N PRO A 38 -5.09 17.60 -5.60
CA PRO A 38 -3.85 16.92 -5.21
C PRO A 38 -2.97 17.78 -4.30
N ALA A 39 -2.95 19.11 -4.52
CA ALA A 39 -2.21 20.05 -3.68
C ALA A 39 -2.73 20.12 -2.23
N GLY A 40 -4.02 19.86 -2.00
CA GLY A 40 -4.62 19.84 -0.67
C GLY A 40 -4.42 18.51 0.07
N ARG A 41 -3.85 17.50 -0.60
CA ARG A 41 -3.72 16.12 -0.08
C ARG A 41 -2.29 15.57 -0.18
N ILE A 42 -1.30 16.46 -0.29
CA ILE A 42 0.12 16.09 -0.46
C ILE A 42 0.61 15.20 0.70
N LEU A 43 0.16 15.47 1.93
CA LEU A 43 0.55 14.68 3.10
C LEU A 43 0.02 13.25 3.01
N GLU A 44 -1.24 13.07 2.65
CA GLU A 44 -1.85 11.76 2.48
C GLU A 44 -1.14 10.93 1.42
N PHE A 45 -0.81 11.55 0.28
CA PHE A 45 -0.02 10.90 -0.77
C PHE A 45 1.39 10.56 -0.30
N SER A 46 2.04 11.45 0.44
CA SER A 46 3.38 11.21 1.00
C SER A 46 3.40 10.01 1.96
N ILE A 47 2.37 9.88 2.80
CA ILE A 47 2.23 8.75 3.73
C ILE A 47 2.03 7.43 2.95
N LEU A 48 1.20 7.43 1.90
CA LEU A 48 1.01 6.26 1.04
C LEU A 48 2.31 5.84 0.34
N HIS A 49 3.03 6.80 -0.24
CA HIS A 49 4.32 6.54 -0.89
C HIS A 49 5.34 5.95 0.08
N LEU A 50 5.43 6.49 1.30
CA LEU A 50 6.35 6.03 2.33
C LEU A 50 6.03 4.58 2.73
N ALA A 51 4.75 4.29 3.02
CA ALA A 51 4.29 2.97 3.41
C ALA A 51 4.50 1.92 2.30
N MET A 52 4.17 2.25 1.06
CA MET A 52 4.39 1.35 -0.08
C MET A 52 5.87 1.06 -0.29
N SER A 53 6.72 2.07 -0.21
CA SER A 53 8.16 1.89 -0.37
C SER A 53 8.74 1.02 0.74
N GLU A 54 8.27 1.15 1.98
CA GLU A 54 8.67 0.29 3.08
C GLU A 54 8.26 -1.17 2.83
N MET A 55 7.00 -1.40 2.40
CA MET A 55 6.50 -2.74 2.06
C MET A 55 7.21 -3.37 0.85
N VAL A 56 7.73 -2.57 -0.08
CA VAL A 56 8.45 -3.06 -1.28
C VAL A 56 9.90 -3.40 -0.95
N VAL A 57 10.57 -2.57 -0.15
CA VAL A 57 12.03 -2.64 0.05
C VAL A 57 12.42 -3.58 1.18
N LEU A 58 11.58 -3.66 2.22
CA LEU A 58 12.00 -4.28 3.48
C LEU A 58 11.24 -5.56 3.83
N GLU A 59 10.27 -5.97 3.00
CA GLU A 59 9.39 -7.13 3.23
C GLU A 59 8.89 -7.21 4.68
N THR A 60 8.71 -6.04 5.30
CA THR A 60 8.23 -5.94 6.67
C THR A 60 6.80 -6.45 6.74
N ARG A 61 6.39 -6.93 7.91
CA ARG A 61 5.01 -7.40 8.12
C ARG A 61 4.04 -6.28 7.74
N HIS A 62 3.33 -6.46 6.62
CA HIS A 62 2.32 -5.53 6.10
C HIS A 62 1.39 -4.93 7.15
N PRO A 63 0.84 -5.68 8.14
CA PRO A 63 -0.04 -5.08 9.16
C PRO A 63 0.64 -4.03 10.03
N ILE A 64 1.95 -4.13 10.28
CA ILE A 64 2.69 -3.16 11.10
C ILE A 64 2.81 -1.84 10.32
N VAL A 65 3.25 -1.91 9.07
CA VAL A 65 3.41 -0.72 8.21
C VAL A 65 2.07 -0.01 8.00
N ILE A 66 0.97 -0.75 7.83
CA ILE A 66 -0.38 -0.16 7.71
C ILE A 66 -0.75 0.59 9.00
N ASN A 67 -0.54 -0.01 10.18
CA ASN A 67 -0.89 0.63 11.44
C ASN A 67 -0.07 1.91 11.68
N GLU A 68 1.24 1.88 11.42
CA GLU A 68 2.11 3.06 11.55
C GLU A 68 1.71 4.17 10.56
N ALA A 69 1.37 3.82 9.31
CA ALA A 69 0.88 4.78 8.32
C ALA A 69 -0.47 5.42 8.73
N VAL A 70 -1.39 4.62 9.30
CA VAL A 70 -2.67 5.11 9.80
C VAL A 70 -2.48 6.01 11.02
N ASP A 71 -1.57 5.68 11.92
CA ASP A 71 -1.27 6.53 13.08
C ASP A 71 -0.56 7.82 12.68
N LEU A 72 0.27 7.79 11.63
CA LEU A 72 0.85 8.98 11.03
C LEU A 72 -0.25 9.87 10.42
N ALA A 73 -1.20 9.26 9.69
CA ALA A 73 -2.35 9.97 9.14
C ALA A 73 -3.21 10.62 10.22
N LYS A 74 -3.45 9.95 11.36
CA LYS A 74 -4.19 10.56 12.48
C LYS A 74 -3.48 11.77 13.10
N ARG A 75 -2.14 11.84 13.00
CA ARG A 75 -1.34 12.93 13.56
C ARG A 75 -1.23 14.14 12.65
N PHE A 76 -1.24 13.92 11.34
CA PHE A 76 -0.92 14.95 10.34
C PHE A 76 -2.05 15.24 9.34
N CYS A 77 -3.07 14.39 9.26
CA CYS A 77 -4.18 14.52 8.32
C CYS A 77 -5.52 14.47 9.05
N ASP A 78 -6.45 15.34 8.63
CA ASP A 78 -7.78 15.43 9.24
C ASP A 78 -8.87 14.77 8.39
N GLY A 79 -9.98 14.44 9.06
CA GLY A 79 -11.18 13.89 8.42
C GLY A 79 -11.10 12.39 8.12
N SER A 80 -11.44 12.00 6.88
CA SER A 80 -11.52 10.59 6.45
C SER A 80 -10.17 9.99 6.01
N ALA A 81 -9.08 10.78 6.04
CA ALA A 81 -7.74 10.38 5.59
C ALA A 81 -7.23 9.04 6.18
N PRO A 82 -7.21 8.82 7.50
CA PRO A 82 -6.70 7.56 8.06
C PRO A 82 -7.51 6.33 7.62
N ARG A 83 -8.82 6.48 7.41
CA ARG A 83 -9.68 5.40 6.90
C ARG A 83 -9.38 5.09 5.44
N ILE A 84 -9.20 6.13 4.62
CA ILE A 84 -8.88 5.99 3.20
C ILE A 84 -7.49 5.35 3.02
N ILE A 85 -6.49 5.80 3.78
CA ILE A 85 -5.11 5.24 3.73
C ILE A 85 -5.11 3.75 4.08
N ASN A 86 -5.82 3.33 5.12
CA ASN A 86 -5.96 1.92 5.46
C ASN A 86 -6.60 1.10 4.31
N GLY A 87 -7.64 1.64 3.68
CA GLY A 87 -8.28 1.02 2.52
C GLY A 87 -7.32 0.86 1.33
N CYS A 88 -6.63 1.94 0.98
CA CYS A 88 -5.66 1.97 -0.13
C CYS A 88 -4.53 0.95 0.08
N LEU A 89 -3.90 0.94 1.26
CA LEU A 89 -2.79 0.04 1.56
C LEU A 89 -3.23 -1.43 1.60
N ARG A 90 -4.45 -1.72 2.09
CA ARG A 90 -4.98 -3.09 2.08
C ARG A 90 -5.23 -3.60 0.67
N THR A 91 -5.75 -2.75 -0.22
CA THR A 91 -5.91 -3.08 -1.64
C THR A 91 -4.55 -3.33 -2.29
N PHE A 92 -3.54 -2.49 -2.00
CA PHE A 92 -2.18 -2.67 -2.49
C PHE A 92 -1.56 -4.01 -2.05
N VAL A 93 -1.70 -4.39 -0.78
CA VAL A 93 -1.22 -5.67 -0.27
C VAL A 93 -1.94 -6.84 -0.93
N LYS A 94 -3.26 -6.73 -1.13
CA LYS A 94 -4.06 -7.76 -1.81
C LYS A 94 -3.62 -7.96 -3.27
N ASP A 95 -3.39 -6.87 -3.99
CA ASP A 95 -2.89 -6.91 -5.38
C ASP A 95 -1.50 -7.55 -5.45
N ARG A 96 -0.61 -7.31 -4.47
CA ARG A 96 0.71 -7.95 -4.41
C ARG A 96 0.67 -9.42 -3.98
N SER A 97 -0.19 -9.81 -3.04
CA SER A 97 -0.40 -11.24 -2.71
C SER A 97 -0.99 -12.01 -3.90
N ALA A 98 -1.83 -11.37 -4.73
CA ALA A 98 -2.30 -11.96 -5.98
C ALA A 98 -1.18 -12.09 -7.04
N ALA A 99 -0.22 -11.18 -7.06
CA ALA A 99 0.95 -11.24 -7.95
C ALA A 99 2.05 -12.21 -7.49
N ALA A 100 2.11 -12.56 -6.19
CA ALA A 100 3.11 -13.47 -5.61
C ALA A 100 2.66 -14.94 -5.56
N ALA A 101 1.44 -15.27 -6.01
CA ALA A 101 0.98 -16.65 -6.08
C ALA A 101 1.30 -17.26 -7.46
N PRO A 102 2.03 -18.39 -7.55
CA PRO A 102 1.93 -19.22 -8.75
C PRO A 102 0.49 -19.73 -8.83
N LYS A 103 -0.19 -19.48 -9.95
CA LYS A 103 -1.47 -20.13 -10.25
C LYS A 103 -1.27 -21.65 -10.17
N PRO A 104 -2.03 -22.41 -9.37
CA PRO A 104 -2.30 -23.80 -9.71
C PRO A 104 -3.32 -23.75 -10.85
N GLN A 105 -2.87 -24.08 -12.06
CA GLN A 105 -3.74 -24.49 -13.15
C GLN A 105 -4.53 -25.74 -12.73
N ALA A 106 -5.72 -25.84 -13.30
CA ALA A 106 -6.78 -26.80 -13.09
C ALA A 106 -6.34 -28.27 -12.93
N LEU A 107 -7.05 -28.98 -12.05
CA LEU A 107 -7.42 -30.37 -12.22
C LEU A 107 -8.92 -30.49 -11.88
N GLU A 108 -9.74 -30.44 -12.93
CA GLU A 108 -11.10 -31.01 -12.90
C GLU A 108 -10.99 -32.49 -12.51
N LEU A 109 -11.81 -32.94 -11.56
CA LEU A 109 -12.31 -34.30 -11.54
C LEU A 109 -13.76 -34.28 -11.07
N LYS A 110 -14.64 -34.50 -12.06
CA LYS A 110 -16.06 -34.78 -11.94
C LYS A 110 -16.31 -35.86 -10.89
N GLN A 111 -17.41 -35.73 -10.16
CA GLN A 111 -18.22 -36.88 -9.75
C GLN A 111 -19.68 -36.46 -9.56
N GLU A 112 -20.46 -36.64 -10.63
CA GLU A 112 -21.79 -37.23 -10.49
C GLU A 112 -21.63 -38.59 -9.78
N VAL A 113 -22.57 -38.96 -8.91
CA VAL A 113 -23.39 -40.18 -9.06
C VAL A 113 -24.45 -40.19 -7.95
N SER A 114 -25.69 -40.25 -8.43
CA SER A 114 -26.89 -40.74 -7.75
C SER A 114 -26.75 -42.23 -7.41
N VAL A 115 -27.08 -42.62 -6.18
CA VAL A 115 -27.76 -43.89 -5.84
C VAL A 115 -28.74 -43.61 -4.72
#